data_AF-A0A1V4ZI71-F1
#
_entry.id   AF-A0A1V4ZI71-F1
#
_cell.length_a   1.000
_cell.length_b   1.000
_cell.length_c   1.000
_cell.angle_alpha   90.00
_cell.angle_beta   90.00
_cell.angle_gamma   90.00
#
_symmetry.space_group_name_H-M   'P 1'
#
loop_
_entity.id
_entity.type
_entity.pdbx_description
1 polymer ?
#
loop_
_entity_poly.entity_id
_entity_poly.type
_entity_poly.pdbx_seq_one_letter_code
_entity_poly.pdbx_strand_id
1 'polypeptide(L)' 'MSKYEYAINVSGNISKGEIECANNEDCKREVKKKLKELGIPKGKYVFVDIMRLDDNKPIIAEELWEA' A
#
# COMPACT_ATOMS: atom_id res chain seq x y z
N MET A 1 18.04 -2.25 -0.61
CA MET A 1 16.60 -1.94 -0.76
C MET A 1 16.02 -1.90 0.62
N SER A 2 15.09 -0.99 0.88
CA SER A 2 14.43 -0.92 2.18
C SER A 2 13.24 -1.86 2.19
N LYS A 3 12.96 -2.44 3.35
CA LYS A 3 11.79 -3.31 3.52
C LYS A 3 10.63 -2.47 4.01
N TYR A 4 9.46 -2.75 3.44
CA TYR A 4 8.21 -2.10 3.80
C TYR A 4 7.17 -3.18 4.10
N GLU A 5 6.38 -2.95 5.13
CA GLU A 5 5.13 -3.68 5.33
C GLU A 5 4.00 -2.82 4.76
N TYR A 6 3.03 -3.43 4.08
CA TYR A 6 1.82 -2.74 3.66
C TYR A 6 0.58 -3.45 4.21
N ALA A 7 -0.45 -2.67 4.51
CA ALA A 7 -1.78 -3.14 4.86
C ALA A 7 -2.81 -2.38 4.03
N ILE A 8 -3.56 -3.13 3.23
CA ILE A 8 -4.65 -2.63 2.39
C ILE A 8 -5.96 -3.05 3.04
N ASN A 9 -6.80 -2.10 3.44
CA ASN A 9 -8.14 -2.37 3.94
C ASN A 9 -9.20 -1.93 2.93
N VAL A 10 -9.93 -2.91 2.40
CA VAL A 10 -11.04 -2.70 1.48
C VAL A 10 -12.33 -3.14 2.16
N SER A 11 -13.11 -2.17 2.63
CA SER A 11 -14.42 -2.44 3.26
C SER A 11 -14.37 -3.50 4.37
N GLY A 12 -13.30 -3.53 5.17
CA GLY A 12 -13.10 -4.49 6.26
C GLY A 12 -12.27 -5.73 5.88
N ASN A 13 -11.98 -5.96 4.60
CA ASN A 13 -11.06 -7.00 4.17
C ASN A 13 -9.64 -6.46 4.18
N ILE A 14 -8.83 -6.95 5.11
CA ILE A 14 -7.44 -6.50 5.29
C ILE A 14 -6.50 -7.48 4.59
N SER A 15 -5.79 -6.98 3.58
CA SER A 15 -4.69 -7.68 2.91
C SER A 15 -3.37 -7.04 3.32
N LYS A 16 -2.52 -7.80 4.00
CA LYS A 16 -1.19 -7.34 4.43
C LYS A 16 -0.07 -8.15 3.79
N GLY A 17 1.10 -7.54 3.64
CA GLY A 17 2.28 -8.23 3.14
C GLY A 17 3.53 -7.37 3.22
N GLU A 18 4.66 -7.98 2.91
CA GLU A 18 5.95 -7.30 2.86
C GLU A 18 6.34 -7.01 1.40
N ILE A 19 7.05 -5.90 1.19
CA ILE A 19 7.58 -5.53 -0.11
C ILE A 19 8.94 -4.84 0.05
N GLU A 20 9.85 -5.11 -0.87
CA GLU A 20 11.17 -4.48 -0.93
C GLU A 20 11.17 -3.42 -2.02
N CYS A 21 11.45 -2.17 -1.65
CA CYS A 21 11.42 -1.04 -2.58
C CYS A 21 12.66 -0.17 -2.43
N ALA A 22 13.01 0.54 -3.51
CA ALA A 22 14.16 1.44 -3.50
C ALA A 22 13.91 2.72 -2.67
N ASN A 23 12.67 3.22 -2.66
CA ASN A 23 12.25 4.40 -1.91
C ASN A 23 10.73 4.38 -1.65
N ASN A 24 10.23 5.35 -0.88
CA ASN A 24 8.82 5.44 -0.49
C ASN A 24 7.87 5.59 -1.68
N GLU A 25 8.24 6.35 -2.71
CA GLU A 25 7.39 6.60 -3.89
C GLU A 25 7.24 5.36 -4.76
N ASP A 26 8.33 4.60 -4.92
CA ASP A 26 8.34 3.30 -5.58
C ASP A 26 7.46 2.29 -4.81
N CYS A 27 7.55 2.29 -3.47
CA CYS A 27 6.69 1.46 -2.62
C CYS A 27 5.20 1.78 -2.79
N LYS A 28 4.83 3.06 -2.82
CA LYS A 28 3.44 3.46 -3.09
C LYS A 28 2.98 2.93 -4.45
N ARG A 29 3.82 3.04 -5.50
CA ARG A 29 3.47 2.56 -6.85
C ARG A 29 3.26 1.05 -6.89
N GLU A 30 4.11 0.28 -6.21
CA GLU A 30 3.95 -1.17 -6.16
C GLU A 30 2.72 -1.59 -5.36
N VAL A 31 2.41 -0.92 -4.25
CA VAL A 31 1.19 -1.17 -3.49
C VAL A 31 -0.05 -0.82 -4.33
N LYS A 32 0.00 0.25 -5.12
CA LYS A 32 -1.04 0.57 -6.13
C LYS A 32 -1.20 -0.53 -7.19
N LYS A 33 -0.11 -1.16 -7.66
CA LYS A 33 -0.22 -2.32 -8.55
C LYS A 33 -0.93 -3.49 -7.88
N LYS A 34 -0.65 -3.75 -6.60
CA LYS A 34 -1.37 -4.77 -5.82
C LYS A 34 -2.86 -4.48 -5.70
N LEU A 35 -3.27 -3.21 -5.55
CA LEU A 35 -4.70 -2.83 -5.57
C LEU A 35 -5.38 -3.25 -6.89
N LYS A 36 -4.68 -3.09 -8.01
CA LYS A 36 -5.14 -3.55 -9.33
C LYS A 36 -5.20 -5.08 -9.43
N GLU A 37 -4.20 -5.78 -8.91
CA GLU A 37 -4.17 -7.27 -8.88
C GLU A 37 -5.27 -7.85 -8.00
N LEU A 38 -5.61 -7.18 -6.90
CA LEU A 38 -6.73 -7.51 -6.02
C LEU A 38 -8.11 -7.25 -6.67
N GLY A 39 -8.14 -6.69 -7.88
CA GLY A 39 -9.38 -6.42 -8.62
C GLY A 39 -10.22 -5.31 -8.01
N ILE A 40 -9.62 -4.40 -7.23
CA ILE A 40 -10.37 -3.32 -6.57
C ILE A 40 -10.82 -2.30 -7.63
N PRO A 41 -12.13 -2.06 -7.77
CA PRO A 41 -12.64 -1.13 -8.77
C PRO A 41 -12.24 0.31 -8.44
N LYS A 42 -11.95 1.09 -9.49
CA LYS A 42 -11.63 2.52 -9.38
C LYS A 42 -12.75 3.29 -8.67
N GLY A 43 -12.39 4.35 -7.94
CA GLY A 43 -13.34 5.20 -7.21
C GLY A 43 -13.79 4.64 -5.87
N LYS A 44 -13.16 3.57 -5.36
CA LYS A 44 -13.35 3.10 -3.99
C LYS A 44 -12.35 3.78 -3.05
N TYR A 45 -12.83 4.16 -1.88
CA TYR A 45 -11.95 4.52 -0.77
C TYR A 45 -11.25 3.26 -0.27
N VAL A 46 -9.93 3.29 -0.31
CA VAL A 46 -9.08 2.20 0.18
C VAL A 46 -8.10 2.80 1.17
N PHE A 47 -8.01 2.19 2.35
CA PHE A 47 -7.01 2.58 3.32
C PHE A 47 -5.75 1.78 3.05
N VAL A 48 -4.66 2.48 2.77
CA VAL A 48 -3.35 1.88 2.54
C VAL A 48 -2.39 2.41 3.60
N ASP A 49 -2.03 1.53 4.51
CA ASP A 49 -0.93 1.76 5.45
C ASP A 49 0.34 1.15 4.87
N ILE A 50 1.43 1.91 4.85
CA ILE A 50 2.74 1.42 4.43
C ILE A 50 3.72 1.80 5.54
N MET A 51 4.45 0.84 6.09
CA MET A 51 5.42 1.06 7.15
C MET A 51 6.81 0.70 6.66
N ARG A 52 7.76 1.64 6.71
CA ARG A 52 9.16 1.33 6.43
C ARG A 52 9.76 0.61 7.64
N LEU A 53 10.15 -0.64 7.47
CA LEU A 53 10.68 -1.48 8.55
C LEU A 53 12.06 -1.03 9.04
N ASP A 54 12.87 -0.43 8.16
CA ASP A 54 14.23 0.04 8.51
C ASP A 54 14.24 1.10 9.64
N ASP A 55 13.27 2.01 9.67
CA ASP A 55 13.20 3.10 10.65
C ASP A 55 11.85 3.16 11.38
N ASN A 56 11.03 2.13 11.22
CA ASN A 56 9.66 2.03 11.75
C ASN A 56 8.81 3.27 11.45
N LYS A 57 9.04 3.92 10.30
CA LYS A 57 8.36 5.16 9.92
C LYS A 57 7.10 4.82 9.12
N PRO A 58 5.90 5.27 9.59
CA PRO A 58 4.69 5.10 8.84
C PRO A 58 4.67 6.06 7.64
N ILE A 59 4.29 5.52 6.50
CA ILE A 59 4.06 6.18 5.21
C ILE A 59 2.59 5.93 4.91
N ILE A 60 1.72 6.53 5.71
CA ILE A 60 0.27 6.37 5.59
C ILE A 60 -0.18 7.07 4.31
N ALA A 61 -0.97 6.38 3.49
CA ALA A 61 -1.62 6.93 2.32
C ALA A 61 -3.12 6.60 2.39
N GLU A 62 -3.92 7.52 2.95
CA GLU A 62 -5.36 7.52 2.76
C GLU A 62 -5.64 8.12 1.38
N GLU A 63 -5.80 7.27 0.36
CA GLU A 63 -5.99 7.71 -1.01
C GLU A 63 -7.30 7.15 -1.58
N LEU A 64 -8.08 8.01 -2.24
CA LEU A 64 -9.13 7.55 -3.14
C LEU A 64 -8.45 6.80 -4.28
N TRP A 65 -8.85 5.55 -4.54
CA TRP A 65 -8.25 4.76 -5.61
C TRP A 65 -8.68 5.29 -6.99
N GLU A 66 -7.95 6.29 -7.48
CA GLU A 66 -8.10 6.89 -8.81
C GLU A 66 -7.02 6.30 -9.73
N ALA A 67 -7.23 5.06 -10.20
CA ALA A 67 -6.22 4.34 -10.98
C ALA A 67 -5.93 4.92 -12.36
#